data_AF-A0A075AMX6-F1
#
_entry.id   AF-A0A075AMX6-F1
#
_cell.length_a   1.000
_cell.length_b   1.000
_cell.length_c   1.000
_cell.angle_alpha   90.00
_cell.angle_beta   90.00
_cell.angle_gamma   90.00
#
_symmetry.space_group_name_H-M   'P 1'
#
loop_
_entity.id
_entity.type
_entity.pdbx_description
1 polymer ?
#
loop_
_entity_poly.entity_id
_entity_poly.type
_entity_poly.pdbx_seq_one_letter_code
_entity_poly.pdbx_strand_id
1 'polypeptide(L)'
;MGHNVHYQQPLLLGFFSYDKERELRIGCQSSLNVYHEAILPVDLNSNQENFIQKREQPEQLDAVFETLLYNKKVLMHYLQKRPTIISWRGIMTKLMNAEDSKNDFSLKIVSVNVSLY
;
A
#
# COMPACT_ATOMS: atom_id res chain seq x y z
N MET A 1 -10.06 11.11 -28.55
CA MET A 1 -9.01 10.25 -29.12
C MET A 1 -8.45 9.41 -27.98
N GLY A 2 -8.64 8.09 -28.00
CA GLY A 2 -8.11 7.22 -26.95
C GLY A 2 -6.62 7.03 -27.13
N HIS A 3 -5.81 7.54 -26.21
CA HIS A 3 -4.39 7.18 -26.16
C HIS A 3 -4.28 5.68 -25.86
N ASN A 4 -3.51 4.96 -26.67
CA ASN A 4 -3.24 3.55 -26.43
C ASN A 4 -2.26 3.46 -25.25
N VAL A 5 -2.77 3.08 -24.09
CA VAL A 5 -1.97 2.94 -22.86
C VAL A 5 -1.55 1.48 -22.72
N HIS A 6 -0.24 1.26 -22.69
CA HIS A 6 0.33 -0.05 -22.41
C HIS A 6 0.43 -0.27 -20.90
N TYR A 7 -0.41 -1.17 -20.37
CA TYR A 7 -0.34 -1.59 -18.97
C TYR A 7 0.73 -2.66 -18.77
N GLN A 8 1.44 -2.58 -17.64
CA GLN A 8 2.41 -3.58 -17.22
C GLN A 8 1.76 -4.56 -16.23
N GLN A 9 2.20 -5.81 -16.23
CA GLN A 9 1.78 -6.81 -15.25
C GLN A 9 2.35 -6.44 -13.86
N PRO A 10 1.51 -6.28 -12.81
CA PRO A 10 1.99 -6.05 -11.45
C PRO A 10 2.82 -7.23 -10.93
N LEU A 11 3.91 -6.94 -10.22
CA LEU A 11 4.79 -7.92 -9.59
C LEU A 11 4.92 -7.64 -8.09
N LEU A 12 4.91 -8.70 -7.28
CA LEU A 12 5.20 -8.60 -5.85
C LEU A 12 6.72 -8.50 -5.64
N LEU A 13 7.20 -7.32 -5.26
CA LEU A 13 8.62 -7.06 -5.03
C LEU A 13 9.07 -7.31 -3.58
N GLY A 14 8.12 -7.34 -2.65
CA GLY A 14 8.36 -7.52 -1.23
C GLY A 14 7.10 -7.25 -0.42
N PHE A 15 7.14 -7.57 0.87
CA PHE A 15 6.06 -7.34 1.81
C PHE A 15 6.61 -7.13 3.22
N PHE A 16 5.80 -6.52 4.08
CA PHE A 16 6.08 -6.33 5.50
C PHE A 16 4.76 -6.42 6.28
N SER A 17 4.88 -6.60 7.59
CA SER A 17 3.76 -6.62 8.53
C SER A 17 4.05 -5.66 9.69
N TYR A 18 3.00 -5.19 10.35
CA TYR A 18 3.11 -4.52 11.65
C TYR A 18 2.57 -5.47 12.72
N ASP A 19 3.33 -5.69 13.79
CA ASP A 19 2.83 -6.50 14.89
C ASP A 19 1.81 -5.72 15.75
N LYS A 20 1.36 -6.37 16.84
CA LYS A 20 0.38 -5.80 17.76
C LYS A 20 0.85 -4.48 18.42
N GLU A 21 2.16 -4.26 18.50
CA GLU A 21 2.79 -3.06 19.07
C GLU A 21 3.08 -2.01 18.00
N ARG A 22 2.73 -2.30 16.73
CA ARG A 22 3.02 -1.50 15.53
C ARG A 22 4.50 -1.48 15.15
N GLU A 23 5.25 -2.49 15.57
CA GLU A 23 6.64 -2.64 15.14
C GLU A 23 6.71 -3.26 13.75
N LEU A 24 7.59 -2.71 12.92
CA LEU A 24 7.78 -3.12 11.53
C LEU A 24 8.48 -4.48 11.46
N ARG A 25 7.90 -5.41 10.70
CA ARG A 25 8.44 -6.76 10.44
C ARG A 25 8.56 -6.99 8.94
N ILE A 26 9.75 -6.79 8.38
CA ILE A 26 10.02 -6.97 6.95
C ILE A 26 10.02 -8.46 6.59
N GLY A 27 9.43 -8.83 5.45
CA GLY A 27 9.40 -10.22 4.96
C GLY A 27 8.61 -11.18 5.86
N CYS A 28 7.83 -10.65 6.80
CA CYS A 28 7.02 -11.44 7.71
C CYS A 28 5.55 -11.43 7.26
N GLN A 29 4.93 -12.61 7.21
CA GLN A 29 3.52 -12.79 6.85
C GLN A 29 2.61 -12.87 8.09
N SER A 30 3.07 -12.41 9.25
CA SER A 30 2.33 -12.52 10.52
C SER A 30 0.97 -11.83 10.50
N SER A 31 0.78 -10.80 9.66
CA SER A 31 -0.50 -10.11 9.48
C SER A 31 -1.29 -10.60 8.25
N LEU A 32 -0.81 -11.60 7.53
CA LEU A 32 -1.52 -12.17 6.38
C LEU A 32 -2.59 -13.13 6.87
N ASN A 33 -3.85 -12.75 6.70
CA ASN A 33 -4.98 -13.60 7.04
C ASN A 33 -5.48 -14.33 5.79
N VAL A 34 -5.95 -15.56 6.00
CA VAL A 34 -6.61 -16.35 4.96
C VAL A 34 -8.11 -16.15 5.09
N TYR A 35 -8.79 -15.94 3.96
CA TYR A 35 -10.23 -15.84 3.93
C TYR A 35 -10.86 -17.15 4.42
N HIS A 36 -11.76 -17.04 5.39
CA HIS A 36 -12.61 -18.13 5.85
C HIS A 36 -14.06 -17.69 5.71
N GLU A 37 -14.88 -18.53 5.11
CA GLU A 37 -16.29 -18.24 4.91
C GLU A 37 -17.02 -18.14 6.26
N ALA A 38 -17.89 -17.14 6.39
CA ALA A 38 -18.68 -16.92 7.59
C ALA A 38 -19.95 -17.79 7.56
N ILE A 39 -20.36 -18.29 8.71
CA ILE A 39 -21.68 -18.94 8.87
C ILE A 39 -22.73 -17.83 8.95
N LEU A 40 -23.70 -17.84 8.03
CA LEU A 40 -24.75 -16.84 7.94
C LEU A 40 -26.05 -17.30 8.60
N PRO A 41 -26.85 -16.39 9.20
CA PRO A 41 -26.64 -14.94 9.26
C PRO A 41 -25.62 -14.52 10.32
N VAL A 42 -24.87 -13.44 10.05
CA VAL A 42 -23.90 -12.84 10.99
C VAL A 42 -24.26 -11.38 11.26
N ASP A 43 -24.29 -10.97 12.53
CA ASP A 43 -24.49 -9.57 12.91
C ASP A 43 -23.15 -8.84 13.00
N LEU A 44 -22.91 -7.95 12.03
CA LEU A 44 -21.69 -7.13 11.93
C LEU A 44 -21.64 -5.99 12.97
N ASN A 45 -22.76 -5.68 13.63
CA ASN A 45 -22.80 -4.67 14.70
C ASN A 45 -22.55 -5.28 16.08
N SER A 46 -22.48 -6.61 16.19
CA SER A 46 -22.23 -7.27 17.46
C SER A 46 -20.90 -6.81 18.06
N ASN A 47 -20.90 -6.58 19.39
CA ASN A 47 -19.70 -6.24 20.16
C ASN A 47 -19.05 -4.87 19.80
N GLN A 48 -19.80 -3.96 19.18
CA GLN A 48 -19.34 -2.62 18.81
C GLN A 48 -18.79 -1.83 20.01
N GLU A 49 -19.38 -2.01 21.19
CA GLU A 49 -18.99 -1.36 22.43
C GLU A 49 -17.55 -1.69 22.88
N ASN A 50 -17.02 -2.83 22.42
CA ASN A 50 -15.66 -3.28 22.69
C ASN A 50 -14.69 -2.98 21.53
N PHE A 51 -15.12 -2.22 20.52
CA PHE A 51 -14.28 -1.86 19.39
C PHE A 51 -13.12 -0.97 19.81
N ILE A 52 -11.89 -1.47 19.65
CA ILE A 52 -10.67 -0.71 19.91
C ILE A 52 -10.30 0.05 18.63
N GLN A 53 -10.71 1.31 18.52
CA GLN A 53 -10.31 2.17 17.42
C GLN A 53 -8.83 2.52 17.53
N LYS A 54 -8.03 2.05 16.57
CA LYS A 54 -6.63 2.45 16.46
C LYS A 54 -6.56 3.90 15.97
N ARG A 55 -5.61 4.68 16.52
CA ARG A 55 -5.37 6.05 16.06
C ARG A 55 -4.91 6.04 14.61
N GLU A 56 -5.62 6.78 13.76
CA GLU A 56 -5.18 7.07 12.41
C GLU A 56 -3.88 7.90 12.48
N GLN A 57 -2.91 7.49 11.68
CA GLN A 57 -1.66 8.23 11.51
C GLN A 57 -1.38 8.31 10.01
N PRO A 58 -0.78 9.41 9.53
CA PRO A 58 -0.32 9.48 8.15
C PRO A 58 0.61 8.31 7.84
N GLU A 59 0.32 7.59 6.76
CA GLU A 59 1.15 6.46 6.33
C GLU A 59 2.47 6.98 5.77
N GLN A 60 3.56 6.74 6.50
CA GLN A 60 4.92 7.11 6.08
C GLN A 60 5.50 6.06 5.14
N LEU A 61 6.38 6.46 4.22
CA LEU A 61 6.98 5.55 3.24
C LEU A 61 8.17 4.73 3.81
N ASP A 62 8.56 4.92 5.07
CA ASP A 62 9.74 4.26 5.66
C ASP A 62 9.67 2.74 5.54
N ALA A 63 8.54 2.12 5.88
CA ALA A 63 8.35 0.69 5.75
C ALA A 63 8.45 0.19 4.31
N VAL A 64 8.00 1.00 3.34
CA VAL A 64 8.16 0.71 1.91
C VAL A 64 9.64 0.74 1.56
N PHE A 65 10.37 1.79 1.93
CA PHE A 65 11.79 1.92 1.64
C PHE A 65 12.62 0.81 2.28
N GLU A 66 12.39 0.51 3.55
CA GLU A 66 13.07 -0.59 4.24
C GLU A 66 12.80 -1.93 3.55
N THR A 67 11.57 -2.17 3.11
CA THR A 67 11.21 -3.40 2.38
C THR A 67 11.89 -3.48 1.01
N LEU A 68 11.97 -2.37 0.28
CA LEU A 68 12.69 -2.31 -1.00
C LEU A 68 14.19 -2.50 -0.82
N LEU A 69 14.78 -1.95 0.24
CA LEU A 69 16.19 -2.14 0.59
C LEU A 69 16.48 -3.59 0.97
N TYR A 70 15.64 -4.20 1.80
CA TYR A 70 15.75 -5.61 2.17
C TYR A 70 15.65 -6.53 0.96
N ASN A 71 14.74 -6.23 0.01
CA ASN A 71 14.52 -7.02 -1.20
C ASN A 71 15.33 -6.52 -2.42
N LYS A 72 16.41 -5.75 -2.21
CA LYS A 72 17.16 -5.10 -3.31
C LYS A 72 17.58 -6.05 -4.42
N LYS A 73 17.97 -7.29 -4.10
CA LYS A 73 18.36 -8.30 -5.12
C LYS A 73 17.19 -8.69 -6.02
N VAL A 74 16.02 -8.97 -5.43
CA VAL A 74 14.78 -9.29 -6.16
C VAL A 74 14.38 -8.09 -7.02
N LEU A 75 14.45 -6.89 -6.43
CA LEU A 75 14.15 -5.65 -7.11
C LEU A 75 15.05 -5.43 -8.35
N MET A 76 16.36 -5.62 -8.21
CA MET A 76 17.31 -5.49 -9.33
C MET A 76 17.12 -6.56 -10.41
N HIS A 77 16.57 -7.73 -10.07
CA HIS A 77 16.26 -8.77 -11.05
C HIS A 77 15.07 -8.39 -11.92
N TYR A 78 14.01 -7.84 -11.33
CA TYR A 78 12.77 -7.53 -12.05
C TYR A 78 12.73 -6.11 -12.63
N LEU A 79 13.35 -5.15 -11.96
CA LEU A 79 13.37 -3.77 -12.41
C LEU A 79 14.49 -3.55 -13.42
N GLN A 80 14.14 -3.64 -14.70
CA GLN A 80 15.03 -3.23 -15.81
C GLN A 80 15.35 -1.73 -15.78
N LYS A 81 14.49 -0.92 -15.13
CA LYS A 81 14.62 0.54 -14.98
C LYS A 81 14.20 0.96 -13.58
N ARG A 82 14.74 2.09 -13.11
CA ARG A 82 14.33 2.69 -11.84
C ARG A 82 12.83 3.06 -11.88
N PRO A 83 12.09 2.87 -10.78
CA PRO A 83 10.69 3.28 -10.72
C PRO A 83 10.61 4.81 -10.82
N THR A 84 9.70 5.31 -11.65
CA THR A 84 9.48 6.76 -11.79
C THR A 84 8.74 7.33 -10.59
N ILE A 85 7.85 6.53 -9.97
CA ILE A 85 7.02 6.92 -8.84
C ILE A 85 7.06 5.80 -7.80
N ILE A 86 7.23 6.16 -6.52
CA ILE A 86 7.07 5.26 -5.37
C ILE A 86 6.06 5.91 -4.43
N SER A 87 4.89 5.30 -4.26
CA SER A 87 3.81 5.85 -3.44
C SER A 87 2.92 4.72 -2.93
N TRP A 88 2.07 5.02 -1.95
CA TRP A 88 0.96 4.14 -1.58
C TRP A 88 -0.07 4.03 -2.70
N ARG A 89 -0.64 2.84 -2.86
CA ARG A 89 -1.71 2.57 -3.83
C ARG A 89 -2.90 3.50 -3.65
N GLY A 90 -3.27 3.82 -2.40
CA GLY A 90 -4.38 4.71 -2.10
C GLY A 90 -4.26 6.10 -2.72
N ILE A 91 -3.04 6.64 -2.83
CA ILE A 91 -2.78 7.93 -3.50
C ILE A 91 -3.04 7.82 -5.01
N MET A 92 -2.57 6.76 -5.66
CA MET A 92 -2.83 6.54 -7.10
C MET A 92 -4.32 6.36 -7.37
N THR A 93 -5.05 5.67 -6.49
CA THR A 93 -6.51 5.55 -6.58
C THR A 93 -7.20 6.91 -6.46
N LYS A 94 -6.78 7.79 -5.54
CA LYS A 94 -7.33 9.15 -5.45
C LYS A 94 -7.09 9.95 -6.72
N LEU A 95 -5.88 9.89 -7.28
CA LEU A 95 -5.54 10.58 -8.54
C LEU A 95 -6.38 10.07 -9.72
N MET A 96 -6.53 8.75 -9.85
CA MET A 96 -7.32 8.16 -10.94
C MET A 96 -8.81 8.46 -10.86
N ASN A 97 -9.34 8.71 -9.66
CA ASN A 97 -10.76 9.05 -9.45
C ASN A 97 -10.97 10.55 -9.17
N ALA A 98 -9.95 11.39 -9.36
CA ALA A 98 -10.01 12.79 -8.97
C ALA A 98 -11.12 13.56 -9.71
N GLU A 99 -11.41 13.18 -10.95
CA GLU A 99 -12.46 13.80 -11.77
C GLU A 99 -13.87 13.47 -11.27
N ASP A 100 -14.07 12.25 -10.77
CA ASP A 100 -15.38 11.77 -10.30
C ASP A 100 -15.62 12.03 -8.80
N SER A 101 -14.55 12.23 -8.04
CA SER A 101 -14.63 12.41 -6.59
C SER A 101 -14.83 13.87 -6.21
N LYS A 102 -15.79 14.15 -5.32
CA LYS A 102 -15.95 15.48 -4.69
C LYS A 102 -15.00 15.73 -3.52
N ASN A 103 -14.01 14.85 -3.31
CA ASN A 103 -13.15 14.86 -2.15
C ASN A 103 -11.85 15.58 -2.48
N ASP A 104 -11.56 16.64 -1.73
CA ASP A 104 -10.27 17.31 -1.80
C ASP A 104 -9.16 16.42 -1.26
N PHE A 105 -7.98 16.51 -1.88
CA PHE A 105 -6.77 15.87 -1.37
C PHE A 105 -5.55 16.74 -1.60
N SER A 106 -4.61 16.69 -0.66
CA SER A 106 -3.31 17.35 -0.75
C SER A 106 -2.20 16.32 -0.74
N LEU A 107 -1.24 16.44 -1.66
CA LEU A 107 -0.08 15.55 -1.75
C LEU A 107 1.21 16.35 -1.59
N LYS A 108 2.19 15.78 -0.89
CA LYS A 108 3.57 16.25 -0.93
C LYS A 108 4.32 15.35 -1.89
N ILE A 109 5.06 15.94 -2.82
CA ILE A 109 5.86 15.23 -3.81
C ILE A 109 7.31 15.63 -3.61
N VAL A 110 8.19 14.64 -3.47
CA VAL A 110 9.63 14.85 -3.34
C VAL A 110 10.32 14.17 -4.51
N SER A 111 11.18 14.90 -5.23
CA SER A 111 12.01 14.32 -6.28
C SER A 111 13.39 13.97 -5.75
N VAL A 112 13.80 12.70 -5.89
CA VAL A 112 15.14 12.23 -5.54
C VAL A 112 15.64 11.31 -6.65
N ASN A 113 16.80 11.63 -7.23
CA ASN A 113 17.45 10.81 -8.26
C ASN A 113 16.51 10.37 -9.40
N VAL A 114 15.74 11.32 -9.96
CA VAL A 114 14.72 11.17 -11.03
C VAL A 114 13.47 10.35 -10.68
N SER A 115 13.35 9.86 -9.45
CA SER A 115 12.14 9.23 -8.92
C SER A 115 11.32 10.24 -8.10
N LEU A 116 10.00 10.09 -8.14
CA LEU A 116 9.05 10.85 -7.32
C LEU A 116 8.55 9.99 -6.16
N TYR A 117 8.47 10.61 -4.99
CA TYR A 117 8.03 10.02 -3.74
C TYR A 117 6.89 10.84 -3.15
#